data_AF-A0A1H9X8W2-F1
#
_entry.id   AF-A0A1H9X8W2-F1
#
_cell.length_a   1.000
_cell.length_b   1.000
_cell.length_c   1.000
_cell.angle_alpha   90.00
_cell.angle_beta   90.00
_cell.angle_gamma   90.00
#
_symmetry.space_group_name_H-M   'P 1'
#
loop_
_entity.id
_entity.type
_entity.pdbx_description
1 polymer ?
#
loop_
_entity_poly.entity_id
_entity_poly.type
_entity_poly.pdbx_seq_one_letter_code
_entity_poly.pdbx_strand_id
1 'polypeptide(L)'
;MKHGKDDEEFFCLPDASRKTIIAEAVNKAIDWCIDNDVLKEFFQEYREEASRVSILEYSAERHLQAIKDEGYDIGHEDGLQQGLKQGIQQGITASVELLKDMELDDATIIQKICEKYKLTPEQANKYL
;
A
#
# COMPACT_ATOMS: atom_id res chain seq x y z
N MET A 1 -3.86 -35.13 20.16
CA MET A 1 -3.56 -33.69 20.32
C MET A 1 -4.85 -32.93 20.09
N LYS A 2 -5.47 -32.40 21.15
CA LYS A 2 -6.68 -31.58 21.02
C LYS A 2 -6.26 -30.22 20.45
N HIS A 3 -6.47 -30.01 19.14
CA HIS A 3 -6.50 -28.65 18.57
C HIS A 3 -7.84 -28.07 19.01
N GLY A 4 -7.84 -27.08 19.89
CA GLY A 4 -9.09 -26.61 20.47
C GLY A 4 -8.98 -25.17 20.88
N LYS A 5 -9.77 -24.30 20.23
CA LYS A 5 -10.18 -22.93 20.63
C LYS A 5 -9.10 -21.88 20.94
N ASP A 6 -7.94 -22.30 21.42
CA ASP A 6 -6.81 -21.47 21.84
C ASP A 6 -6.09 -20.83 20.64
N ASP A 7 -6.16 -21.50 19.49
CA ASP A 7 -5.50 -21.09 18.24
C ASP A 7 -6.14 -19.81 17.65
N GLU A 8 -7.47 -19.66 17.72
CA GLU A 8 -8.19 -18.48 17.22
C GLU A 8 -7.95 -17.24 18.10
N GLU A 9 -7.88 -17.41 19.43
CA GLU A 9 -7.54 -16.32 20.35
C GLU A 9 -6.10 -15.83 20.15
N PHE A 10 -5.16 -16.73 19.85
CA PHE A 10 -3.76 -16.38 19.65
C PHE A 10 -3.54 -15.40 18.49
N PHE A 11 -4.20 -15.60 17.34
CA PHE A 11 -4.04 -14.70 16.18
C PHE A 11 -4.67 -13.31 16.39
N CYS A 12 -5.62 -13.19 17.31
CA CYS A 12 -6.25 -11.91 17.67
C CYS A 12 -5.46 -11.10 18.70
N LEU A 13 -4.39 -11.65 19.28
CA LEU A 13 -3.53 -10.92 20.22
C LEU A 13 -2.62 -9.91 19.50
N PRO A 14 -2.26 -8.79 20.17
CA PRO A 14 -1.28 -7.85 19.65
C PRO A 14 0.06 -8.53 19.28
N ASP A 15 0.74 -8.03 18.25
CA ASP A 15 2.05 -8.53 17.79
C ASP A 15 3.05 -8.78 18.94
N ALA A 16 3.11 -7.87 19.92
CA ALA A 16 4.01 -8.01 21.07
C ALA A 16 3.65 -9.23 21.94
N SER A 17 2.36 -9.42 22.22
CA SER A 17 1.86 -10.53 23.04
C SER A 17 2.06 -11.88 22.35
N ARG A 18 1.81 -11.96 21.03
CA ARG A 18 2.05 -13.18 20.25
C ARG A 18 3.52 -13.57 20.27
N LYS A 19 4.41 -12.59 20.09
CA LYS A 19 5.87 -12.80 20.12
C LYS A 19 6.35 -13.34 21.46
N THR A 20 5.82 -12.84 22.58
CA THR A 20 6.14 -13.35 23.91
C THR A 20 5.71 -14.82 24.06
N ILE A 21 4.50 -15.16 23.63
CA ILE A 21 3.99 -16.53 23.72
C ILE A 21 4.80 -17.49 22.83
N ILE A 22 5.14 -17.08 21.59
CA ILE A 22 6.01 -17.88 20.70
C ILE A 22 7.39 -18.07 21.34
N ALA A 23 8.00 -17.00 21.86
CA ALA A 23 9.29 -17.07 22.52
C ALA A 23 9.28 -18.05 23.70
N GLU A 24 8.24 -18.01 24.53
CA GLU A 24 8.08 -18.94 25.65
C GLU A 24 7.89 -20.38 25.20
N ALA A 25 7.06 -20.61 24.17
CA ALA A 25 6.83 -21.95 23.62
C ALA A 25 8.11 -22.54 23.03
N VAL A 26 8.87 -21.73 22.27
CA VAL A 26 10.14 -22.13 21.66
C VAL A 26 11.18 -22.44 22.73
N ASN A 27 11.32 -21.59 23.75
CA ASN A 27 12.25 -21.84 24.85
C ASN A 27 11.92 -23.14 25.60
N LYS A 28 10.63 -23.41 25.88
CA LYS A 28 10.20 -24.68 26.49
C LYS A 28 10.53 -25.89 25.62
N ALA A 29 10.36 -25.78 24.30
CA ALA A 29 10.72 -26.84 23.37
C ALA A 29 12.24 -27.07 23.34
N ILE A 30 13.05 -26.01 23.37
CA ILE A 30 14.51 -26.09 23.45
C ILE A 30 14.97 -26.77 24.73
N ASP A 31 14.41 -26.37 25.88
CA ASP A 31 14.76 -26.96 27.19
C ASP A 31 14.45 -28.46 27.20
N TRP A 32 13.28 -28.85 26.68
CA TRP A 32 12.93 -30.27 26.53
C TRP A 32 13.90 -31.03 25.63
N CYS A 33 14.34 -30.43 24.51
CA CYS A 33 15.32 -31.05 23.61
C CYS A 33 16.68 -31.27 24.31
N ILE A 34 17.15 -30.27 25.07
CA ILE A 34 18.41 -30.37 25.83
C ILE A 34 18.33 -31.46 26.90
N ASP A 35 17.21 -31.54 27.62
CA ASP A 35 16.98 -32.53 28.69
C ASP A 35 16.91 -33.96 28.17
N ASN A 36 16.45 -34.15 26.93
CA ASN A 36 16.32 -35.46 26.29
C ASN A 36 17.49 -35.80 25.35
N ASP A 37 18.58 -35.02 25.40
CA ASP A 37 19.78 -35.21 24.56
C ASP A 37 19.52 -35.15 23.05
N VAL A 38 18.47 -34.41 22.64
CA VAL A 38 18.10 -34.18 21.25
C VAL A 38 18.69 -32.85 20.78
N LEU A 39 19.63 -32.89 19.82
CA LEU A 39 20.30 -31.69 19.28
C LEU A 39 20.89 -30.78 20.38
N LYS A 40 21.32 -31.38 21.49
CA LYS A 40 21.74 -30.66 22.69
C LYS A 40 22.87 -29.67 22.43
N GLU A 41 23.93 -30.10 21.76
CA GLU A 41 25.09 -29.26 21.44
C GLU A 41 24.69 -28.07 20.57
N PHE A 42 23.83 -28.31 19.56
CA PHE A 42 23.29 -27.27 18.70
C PHE A 42 22.47 -26.25 19.50
N PHE A 43 21.56 -26.70 20.36
CA PHE A 43 20.73 -25.78 21.14
C PHE A 43 21.50 -25.08 22.27
N GLN A 44 22.59 -25.66 22.77
CA GLN A 44 23.47 -24.97 23.72
C GLN A 44 24.25 -23.84 23.07
N GLU A 45 24.64 -24.00 21.80
CA GLU A 45 25.40 -22.98 21.06
C GLU A 45 24.49 -21.93 20.39
N TYR A 46 23.35 -22.34 19.84
CA TYR A 46 22.48 -21.51 18.98
C TYR A 46 21.12 -21.15 19.60
N ARG A 47 20.96 -21.27 20.93
CA ARG A 47 19.69 -21.01 21.65
C ARG A 47 19.05 -19.66 21.29
N GLU A 48 19.85 -18.61 21.39
CA GLU A 48 19.40 -17.23 21.15
C GLU A 48 18.93 -17.04 19.71
N GLU A 49 19.67 -17.60 18.75
CA GLU A 49 19.34 -17.49 17.34
C GLU A 49 18.08 -18.29 16.99
N ALA A 50 17.95 -19.52 17.51
CA ALA A 50 16.75 -20.33 17.32
C ALA A 50 15.49 -19.64 17.89
N SER A 51 15.60 -19.03 19.06
CA SER A 51 14.53 -18.24 19.68
C SER A 51 14.20 -17.00 18.84
N ARG A 52 15.23 -16.23 18.47
CA ARG A 52 15.09 -15.00 17.67
C ARG A 52 14.43 -15.24 16.32
N VAL A 53 14.89 -16.25 15.58
CA VAL A 53 14.35 -16.59 14.25
C VAL A 53 12.90 -17.05 14.36
N SER A 54 12.55 -17.81 15.39
CA SER A 54 11.16 -18.26 15.61
C SER A 54 10.20 -17.11 15.92
N ILE A 55 10.70 -15.99 16.46
CA ILE A 55 9.90 -14.79 16.78
C ILE A 55 9.73 -13.86 15.56
N LEU A 56 10.56 -14.01 14.53
CA LEU A 56 10.61 -13.15 13.34
C LEU A 56 9.61 -13.54 12.24
N GLU A 57 8.54 -14.22 12.60
CA GLU A 57 7.52 -14.63 11.62
C GLU A 57 6.73 -13.46 11.01
N TYR A 58 6.19 -13.74 9.82
CA TYR A 58 5.27 -12.90 9.07
C TYR A 58 4.05 -12.52 9.92
N SER A 59 3.82 -11.22 10.15
CA SER A 59 2.58 -10.76 10.78
C SER A 59 1.58 -10.25 9.73
N ALA A 60 0.45 -10.96 9.64
CA ALA A 60 -0.62 -10.64 8.70
C ALA A 60 -1.13 -9.19 8.89
N GLU A 61 -1.14 -8.68 10.12
CA GLU A 61 -1.51 -7.30 10.43
C GLU A 61 -0.58 -6.28 9.75
N ARG A 62 0.74 -6.46 9.82
CA ARG A 62 1.70 -5.57 9.15
C ARG A 62 1.58 -5.65 7.63
N HIS A 63 1.32 -6.83 7.09
CA HIS A 63 1.12 -7.00 5.65
C HIS A 63 -0.17 -6.33 5.17
N LEU A 64 -1.27 -6.51 5.89
CA LEU A 64 -2.53 -5.83 5.59
C LEU A 64 -2.40 -4.31 5.71
N GLN A 65 -1.65 -3.83 6.69
CA GLN A 65 -1.36 -2.41 6.85
C GLN A 65 -0.52 -1.88 5.67
N ALA A 66 0.53 -2.60 5.26
CA ALA A 66 1.32 -2.24 4.09
C ALA A 66 0.48 -2.19 2.81
N ILE A 67 -0.38 -3.19 2.56
CA ILE A 67 -1.31 -3.19 1.42
C ILE A 67 -2.25 -1.98 1.47
N LYS A 68 -2.77 -1.66 2.65
CA LYS A 68 -3.69 -0.52 2.84
C LYS A 68 -2.99 0.80 2.53
N ASP A 69 -1.77 0.98 3.03
CA ASP A 69 -0.99 2.21 2.85
C ASP A 69 -0.59 2.37 1.37
N GLU A 70 -0.10 1.30 0.73
CA GLU A 70 0.16 1.29 -0.72
C GLU A 70 -1.10 1.59 -1.53
N GLY A 71 -2.24 1.01 -1.15
CA GLY A 71 -3.53 1.27 -1.80
C GLY A 71 -3.99 2.71 -1.66
N TYR A 72 -3.76 3.35 -0.51
CA TYR A 72 -4.05 4.77 -0.30
C TYR A 72 -3.18 5.65 -1.17
N ASP A 73 -1.86 5.40 -1.22
CA ASP A 73 -0.92 6.21 -1.99
C ASP A 73 -1.21 6.14 -3.49
N ILE A 74 -1.47 4.94 -4.01
CA ILE A 74 -1.87 4.74 -5.42
C ILE A 74 -3.18 5.47 -5.71
N GLY A 75 -4.18 5.31 -4.83
CA GLY A 75 -5.50 5.93 -5.01
C GLY A 75 -5.44 7.46 -4.92
N HIS A 76 -4.61 8.00 -4.03
CA HIS A 76 -4.42 9.44 -3.87
C HIS A 76 -3.74 10.04 -5.10
N GLU A 77 -2.66 9.43 -5.59
CA GLU A 77 -1.96 9.91 -6.78
C GLU A 77 -2.86 9.84 -8.02
N ASP A 78 -3.54 8.70 -8.26
CA ASP A 78 -4.45 8.56 -9.39
C ASP A 78 -5.61 9.57 -9.30
N GLY A 79 -6.19 9.74 -8.12
CA GLY A 79 -7.24 10.73 -7.88
C GLY A 79 -6.78 12.17 -8.17
N LEU A 80 -5.57 12.54 -7.75
CA LEU A 80 -5.00 13.85 -8.01
C LEU A 80 -4.77 14.08 -9.51
N GLN A 81 -4.19 13.10 -10.21
CA GLN A 81 -3.94 13.19 -11.66
C GLN A 81 -5.27 13.27 -12.45
N GLN A 82 -6.27 12.47 -12.08
CA GLN A 82 -7.59 12.52 -12.69
C GLN A 82 -8.26 13.87 -12.44
N GLY A 83 -8.22 14.38 -11.21
CA GLY A 83 -8.78 15.68 -10.85
C GLY A 83 -8.14 16.82 -11.62
N LEU A 84 -6.80 16.83 -11.73
CA LEU A 84 -6.07 17.83 -12.50
C LEU A 84 -6.46 17.78 -13.99
N LYS A 85 -6.50 16.59 -14.57
CA LYS A 85 -6.88 16.39 -15.98
C LYS A 85 -8.31 16.87 -16.25
N GLN A 86 -9.26 16.49 -15.38
CA GLN A 86 -10.65 16.92 -15.49
C GLN A 86 -10.78 18.44 -15.33
N GLY A 87 -10.09 19.04 -14.36
CA GLY A 87 -10.09 20.49 -14.15
C GLY A 87 -9.53 21.26 -15.34
N ILE A 88 -8.44 20.78 -15.95
CA ILE A 88 -7.88 21.37 -17.18
C ILE A 88 -8.90 21.26 -18.33
N GLN A 89 -9.51 20.08 -18.52
CA GLN A 89 -10.50 19.85 -19.57
C GLN A 89 -11.73 20.76 -19.42
N GLN A 90 -12.25 20.88 -18.20
CA GLN A 90 -13.36 21.79 -17.88
C GLN A 90 -12.98 23.24 -18.12
N GLY A 91 -11.78 23.66 -17.69
CA GLY A 91 -11.28 25.02 -17.90
C GLY A 91 -11.09 25.39 -19.38
N ILE A 92 -10.62 24.45 -20.21
CA ILE A 92 -10.53 24.64 -21.66
C ILE A 92 -11.93 24.78 -22.26
N THR A 93 -12.86 23.88 -21.89
CA THR A 93 -14.24 23.89 -22.40
C THR A 93 -14.93 25.21 -22.07
N ALA A 94 -14.87 25.66 -20.81
CA ALA A 94 -15.42 26.95 -20.40
C ALA A 94 -14.77 28.14 -21.12
N SER A 95 -13.46 28.05 -21.43
CA SER A 95 -12.76 29.08 -22.21
C SER A 95 -13.22 29.12 -23.66
N VAL A 96 -13.48 27.95 -24.28
CA VAL A 96 -14.04 27.87 -25.64
C VAL A 96 -15.43 28.47 -25.67
N GLU A 97 -16.30 28.08 -24.73
CA GLU A 97 -17.68 28.58 -24.62
C GLU A 97 -17.68 30.11 -24.52
N LEU A 98 -16.88 30.68 -23.60
CA LEU A 98 -16.74 32.12 -23.45
C LEU A 98 -16.26 32.81 -24.73
N LEU A 99 -15.29 32.24 -25.45
CA LEU A 99 -14.78 32.82 -26.69
C LEU A 99 -15.80 32.72 -27.83
N LYS A 100 -16.61 31.66 -27.88
CA LYS A 100 -17.71 31.52 -28.83
C LYS A 100 -18.84 32.51 -28.54
N ASP A 101 -19.17 32.74 -27.26
CA ASP A 101 -20.15 33.74 -26.85
C ASP A 101 -19.74 35.17 -27.24
N MET A 102 -18.43 35.40 -27.38
CA MET A 102 -17.85 36.65 -27.88
C MET A 102 -17.77 36.72 -29.42
N GLU A 103 -18.36 35.75 -30.13
CA GLU A 103 -18.40 35.63 -31.60
C GLU A 103 -17.00 35.59 -32.26
N LEU A 104 -15.98 35.04 -31.57
CA LEU A 104 -14.69 34.76 -32.20
C LEU A 104 -14.80 33.57 -33.14
N ASP A 105 -14.02 33.60 -34.23
CA ASP A 105 -13.94 32.50 -35.18
C ASP A 105 -13.09 31.34 -34.62
N ASP A 106 -13.47 30.13 -35.01
CA ASP A 106 -12.84 28.88 -34.55
C ASP A 106 -11.31 28.87 -34.72
N ALA A 107 -10.79 29.49 -35.80
CA ALA A 107 -9.35 29.57 -36.04
C ALA A 107 -8.62 30.38 -34.96
N THR A 108 -9.18 31.53 -34.55
CA THR A 108 -8.63 32.37 -33.48
C THR A 108 -8.76 31.70 -32.11
N ILE A 109 -9.86 30.97 -31.88
CA ILE A 109 -10.07 30.19 -30.65
C ILE A 109 -9.01 29.08 -30.51
N ILE A 110 -8.78 28.29 -31.58
CA ILE A 110 -7.73 27.27 -31.61
C ILE A 110 -6.37 27.88 -31.30
N GLN A 111 -6.02 28.99 -31.96
CA GLN A 111 -4.74 29.65 -31.74
C GLN A 111 -4.53 30.03 -30.27
N LYS A 112 -5.53 30.66 -29.65
CA LYS A 112 -5.47 31.11 -28.25
C LYS A 112 -5.37 29.94 -27.26
N ILE A 113 -6.09 28.84 -27.53
CA ILE A 113 -6.07 27.67 -26.64
C ILE A 113 -4.77 26.88 -26.78
N CYS A 114 -4.26 26.70 -28.01
CA CYS A 114 -2.96 26.08 -28.25
C CYS A 114 -1.84 26.86 -27.54
N GLU A 115 -1.86 28.18 -27.59
CA GLU A 115 -0.88 29.04 -26.91
C GLU A 115 -0.98 28.94 -25.38
N LYS A 116 -2.19 29.06 -24.83
CA LYS A 116 -2.40 29.13 -23.37
C LYS A 116 -2.25 27.78 -22.67
N TYR A 117 -2.70 26.70 -23.30
CA TYR A 117 -2.70 25.35 -22.71
C TYR A 117 -1.61 24.44 -23.28
N LYS A 118 -0.74 24.96 -24.17
CA LYS A 118 0.35 24.21 -24.82
C LYS A 118 -0.15 22.94 -25.53
N LEU A 119 -1.32 23.04 -26.17
CA LEU A 119 -1.95 21.94 -26.90
C LEU A 119 -1.55 21.96 -28.37
N THR A 120 -1.62 20.80 -29.02
CA THR A 120 -1.55 20.74 -30.48
C THR A 120 -2.87 21.20 -31.11
N PRO A 121 -2.87 21.69 -32.36
CA PRO A 121 -4.10 22.04 -33.06
C PRO A 121 -5.11 20.88 -33.12
N GLU A 122 -4.63 19.64 -33.27
CA GLU A 122 -5.47 18.43 -33.25
C GLU A 122 -6.15 18.19 -31.90
N GLN A 123 -5.46 18.51 -30.80
CA GLN A 123 -6.02 18.39 -29.45
C GLN A 123 -7.02 19.51 -29.17
N ALA A 124 -6.73 20.74 -29.59
CA ALA A 124 -7.62 21.89 -29.43
C ALA A 124 -8.92 21.73 -30.23
N ASN A 125 -8.84 21.16 -31.43
CA ASN A 125 -10.01 20.86 -32.27
C ASN A 125 -11.04 19.92 -31.61
N LYS A 126 -10.67 19.15 -30.58
CA LYS A 126 -11.62 18.30 -29.85
C LYS A 126 -12.60 19.07 -28.98
N TYR A 127 -12.36 20.36 -28.76
CA TYR A 127 -13.16 21.22 -27.87
C TYR A 127 -14.06 22.20 -28.63
N LEU A 128 -13.95 22.27 -29.95
CA LEU A 128 -14.80 23.08 -30.81
C LEU A 128 -16.02 22.30 -31.29
#